data_AF-A0A973RHW4-F1
#
_entry.id   AF-A0A973RHW4-F1
#
_cell.length_a   1.000
_cell.length_b   1.000
_cell.length_c   1.000
_cell.angle_alpha   90.00
_cell.angle_beta   90.00
_cell.angle_gamma   90.00
#
_symmetry.space_group_name_H-M   'P 1'
#
loop_
_entity.id
_entity.type
_entity.pdbx_description
1 polymer ?
#
loop_
_entity_poly.entity_id
_entity_poly.type
_entity_poly.pdbx_seq_one_letter_code
_entity_poly.pdbx_strand_id
1 'polypeptide(L)'
;MSGLNQCGEPERDPVLVAHQAIDPIRITHAHKALPVWVRLTFDDGRPERLEKGFAQAWTDRHVLVQVLWVISYYRGAREFWVDAAQVTRRVIEPQWLGRSA
;
A
#
# COMPACT_ATOMS: atom_id res chain seq x y z
N MET A 1 -13.94 -5.86 37.17
CA MET A 1 -13.85 -4.71 36.26
C MET A 1 -13.11 -5.16 35.00
N SER A 2 -13.85 -5.62 33.99
CA SER A 2 -13.29 -6.24 32.77
C SER A 2 -12.75 -5.16 31.83
N GLY A 3 -11.44 -5.16 31.57
CA GLY A 3 -10.76 -4.25 30.64
C GLY A 3 -10.98 -4.55 29.15
N LEU A 4 -12.12 -5.15 28.79
CA LEU A 4 -12.39 -5.66 27.43
C LEU A 4 -12.81 -4.59 26.42
N ASN A 5 -12.97 -3.34 26.85
CA ASN A 5 -13.39 -2.21 26.01
C ASN A 5 -12.32 -1.12 25.89
N GLN A 6 -11.04 -1.46 26.08
CA GLN A 6 -9.98 -0.59 25.57
C GLN A 6 -9.99 -0.74 24.04
N CYS A 7 -10.94 -0.07 23.39
CA CYS A 7 -10.85 0.25 21.98
C CYS A 7 -9.53 1.00 21.82
N GLY A 8 -8.47 0.28 21.44
CA GLY A 8 -7.23 0.91 21.02
C GLY A 8 -7.57 1.97 19.98
N GLU A 9 -6.85 3.09 20.01
CA GLU A 9 -7.07 4.16 19.03
C GLU A 9 -7.15 3.54 17.62
N PRO A 10 -8.14 3.95 16.80
CA PRO A 10 -8.25 3.44 15.44
C PRO A 10 -6.91 3.64 14.74
N GLU A 11 -6.34 2.55 14.20
CA GLU A 11 -5.05 2.64 13.53
C GLU A 11 -5.18 3.63 12.37
N ARG A 12 -4.43 4.74 12.47
CA ARG A 12 -4.54 5.84 11.52
C ARG A 12 -4.13 5.41 10.13
N ASP A 13 -4.82 6.00 9.16
CA ASP A 13 -4.43 5.85 7.78
C ASP A 13 -3.06 6.50 7.55
N PRO A 14 -2.25 5.95 6.63
CA PRO A 14 -1.06 6.64 6.20
C PRO A 14 -1.43 7.98 5.56
N VAL A 15 -0.46 8.87 5.38
CA VAL A 15 -0.65 10.10 4.61
C VAL A 15 -0.89 9.71 3.15
N LEU A 16 -2.08 9.99 2.64
CA LEU A 16 -2.54 9.62 1.31
C LEU A 16 -2.71 10.84 0.42
N VAL A 17 -2.64 10.61 -0.89
CA VAL A 17 -3.07 11.59 -1.89
C VAL A 17 -4.60 11.59 -1.91
N ALA A 18 -5.20 12.77 -1.73
CA ALA A 18 -6.65 12.91 -1.77
C ALA A 18 -7.19 12.57 -3.17
N HIS A 19 -8.32 11.86 -3.23
CA HIS A 19 -8.94 11.44 -4.50
C HIS A 19 -9.21 12.62 -5.45
N GLN A 20 -9.55 13.80 -4.92
CA GLN A 20 -9.76 15.02 -5.69
C GLN A 20 -8.50 15.53 -6.43
N ALA A 21 -7.31 15.10 -6.03
CA ALA A 21 -6.05 15.43 -6.69
C ALA A 21 -5.73 14.48 -7.86
N ILE A 22 -6.53 13.43 -8.06
CA ILE A 22 -6.36 12.47 -9.14
C ILE A 22 -7.27 12.87 -10.29
N ASP A 23 -6.68 13.27 -11.42
CA ASP A 23 -7.39 13.50 -12.67
C ASP A 23 -7.74 12.15 -13.32
N PRO A 24 -9.03 11.78 -13.42
CA PRO A 24 -9.44 10.46 -13.94
C PRO A 24 -9.01 10.21 -15.38
N ILE A 25 -8.89 11.26 -16.19
CA ILE A 25 -8.53 11.16 -17.61
C ILE A 25 -7.06 10.74 -17.78
N ARG A 26 -6.23 10.99 -16.76
CA ARG A 26 -4.80 10.67 -16.76
C ARG A 26 -4.48 9.32 -16.16
N ILE A 27 -5.48 8.57 -15.70
CA ILE A 27 -5.26 7.27 -15.06
C ILE A 27 -4.92 6.22 -16.12
N THR A 28 -3.73 5.64 -15.98
CA THR A 28 -3.34 4.43 -16.69
C THR A 28 -3.53 3.23 -15.78
N HIS A 29 -4.34 2.27 -16.19
CA HIS A 29 -4.55 1.03 -15.43
C HIS A 29 -3.48 -0.01 -15.77
N ALA A 30 -3.02 -0.72 -14.74
CA ALA A 30 -2.14 -1.85 -14.92
C ALA A 30 -2.92 -2.99 -15.60
N HIS A 31 -2.41 -3.52 -16.71
CA HIS A 31 -2.98 -4.72 -17.32
C HIS A 31 -2.92 -5.95 -16.38
N LYS A 32 -1.97 -5.94 -15.44
CA LYS A 32 -1.82 -6.93 -14.37
C LYS A 32 -1.26 -6.27 -13.13
N ALA A 33 -1.58 -6.79 -11.95
CA ALA A 33 -1.02 -6.32 -10.69
C ALA A 33 0.53 -6.31 -10.73
N LEU A 34 1.13 -5.13 -10.60
CA LEU A 34 2.58 -4.96 -10.65
C LEU A 34 3.17 -4.96 -9.24
N PRO A 35 4.05 -5.89 -8.87
CA PRO A 35 4.60 -5.95 -7.52
C PRO A 35 5.46 -4.73 -7.22
N VAL A 36 5.20 -4.11 -6.07
CA VAL A 36 5.90 -2.91 -5.60
C VAL A 36 6.27 -3.00 -4.12
N TRP A 37 7.28 -2.21 -3.77
CA TRP A 37 7.50 -1.72 -2.43
C TRP A 37 6.86 -0.34 -2.30
N VAL A 38 6.14 -0.10 -1.22
CA VAL A 38 5.47 1.18 -0.94
C VAL A 38 5.94 1.70 0.41
N ARG A 39 6.47 2.93 0.44
CA ARG A 39 6.82 3.63 1.66
C ARG A 39 5.62 4.43 2.16
N LEU A 40 5.07 4.02 3.31
CA LEU A 40 3.94 4.66 3.97
C LEU A 40 4.43 5.55 5.09
N THR A 41 4.02 6.81 5.08
CA THR A 41 4.30 7.79 6.13
C THR A 41 3.03 8.04 6.94
N PHE A 42 3.18 8.41 8.21
CA PHE A 42 2.05 8.69 9.11
C PHE A 42 2.22 10.08 9.72
N ASP A 43 1.12 10.79 9.95
CA ASP A 43 1.12 12.17 10.45
C ASP A 43 1.28 12.27 11.97
N ASP A 44 1.22 11.13 12.66
CA ASP A 44 1.31 11.01 14.12
C ASP A 44 2.74 10.82 14.64
N GLY A 45 3.73 11.03 13.75
CA GLY A 45 5.15 10.91 14.08
C GLY A 45 5.66 9.47 14.15
N ARG A 46 4.85 8.46 13.81
CA ARG A 46 5.34 7.09 13.67
C ARG A 46 6.38 6.99 12.55
N PRO A 47 7.36 6.06 12.66
CA PRO A 47 8.30 5.77 11.59
C PRO A 47 7.60 5.37 10.30
N GLU A 48 8.25 5.66 9.17
CA GLU A 48 7.80 5.15 7.88
C GLU A 48 7.77 3.61 7.86
N ARG A 49 6.78 3.05 7.17
CA ARG A 49 6.65 1.61 6.96
C ARG A 49 6.89 1.27 5.50
N LEU A 50 7.73 0.28 5.25
CA LEU A 50 7.93 -0.28 3.91
C LEU A 50 7.05 -1.52 3.75
N GLU A 51 6.03 -1.42 2.90
CA GLU A 51 5.05 -2.49 2.70
C GLU A 51 5.17 -3.12 1.31
N LYS A 52 4.82 -4.42 1.25
CA LYS A 52 4.62 -5.12 -0.02
C LYS A 52 3.24 -4.77 -0.55
N GLY A 53 3.17 -4.39 -1.82
CA GLY A 53 1.90 -4.12 -2.47
C GLY A 53 1.92 -4.46 -3.95
N PHE A 54 0.84 -4.05 -4.61
CA PHE A 54 0.69 -4.08 -6.05
C PHE A 54 0.24 -2.72 -6.56
N ALA A 55 0.90 -2.20 -7.59
CA ALA A 55 0.39 -1.06 -8.33
C ALA A 55 -0.75 -1.52 -9.25
N GLN A 56 -1.92 -0.90 -9.09
CA GLN A 56 -3.15 -1.17 -9.85
C GLN A 56 -3.38 -0.14 -10.96
N ALA A 57 -2.96 1.10 -10.72
CA ALA A 57 -3.04 2.19 -11.69
C ALA A 57 -2.03 3.29 -11.35
N TRP A 58 -1.78 4.23 -12.27
CA TRP A 58 -0.92 5.38 -12.02
C TRP A 58 -1.31 6.58 -12.90
N THR A 59 -0.85 7.75 -12.47
CA THR A 59 -0.76 8.99 -13.25
C THR A 59 0.72 9.32 -13.48
N ASP A 60 1.03 10.55 -13.89
CA ASP A 60 2.39 11.07 -13.95
C ASP A 60 3.05 11.24 -12.56
N ARG A 61 2.24 11.49 -11.52
CA ARG A 61 2.75 11.83 -10.17
C ARG A 61 2.33 10.87 -9.07
N HIS A 62 1.27 10.08 -9.29
CA HIS A 62 0.67 9.26 -8.25
C HIS A 62 0.48 7.82 -8.70
N VAL A 63 0.52 6.90 -7.74
CA VAL A 63 0.31 5.46 -7.98
C VAL A 63 -0.80 4.97 -7.06
N LEU A 64 -1.78 4.28 -7.63
CA LEU A 64 -2.78 3.54 -6.89
C LEU A 64 -2.17 2.21 -6.48
N VAL A 65 -1.99 2.03 -5.18
CA VAL A 65 -1.39 0.82 -4.61
C VAL A 65 -2.44 0.05 -3.82
N GLN A 66 -2.37 -1.27 -3.94
CA GLN A 66 -3.08 -2.20 -3.08
C GLN A 66 -2.07 -2.82 -2.11
N VAL A 67 -2.31 -2.68 -0.81
CA VAL A 67 -1.46 -3.21 0.26
C VAL A 67 -2.29 -4.14 1.15
N LEU A 68 -1.68 -5.22 1.63
CA LEU A 68 -2.29 -6.05 2.66
C LEU A 68 -2.20 -5.30 3.98
N TRP A 69 -3.33 -4.78 4.44
CA TRP A 69 -3.43 -4.09 5.71
C TRP A 69 -3.73 -5.11 6.80
N VAL A 70 -2.87 -5.14 7.83
CA VAL A 70 -2.99 -6.06 8.96
C VAL A 70 -2.94 -5.24 10.24
N ILE A 71 -4.06 -5.22 10.95
CA ILE A 71 -4.22 -4.62 12.27
C ILE A 71 -4.91 -5.64 13.19
N SER A 72 -4.98 -5.37 14.49
CA SER A 72 -5.40 -6.35 15.52
C SER A 72 -6.73 -7.06 15.25
N TYR A 73 -7.70 -6.39 14.61
CA TYR A 73 -9.03 -6.94 14.30
C TYR A 73 -9.36 -6.94 12.80
N TYR A 74 -8.44 -6.51 11.94
CA TYR A 74 -8.70 -6.41 10.50
C TYR A 74 -7.51 -6.87 9.67
N ARG A 75 -7.82 -7.74 8.71
CA ARG A 75 -6.88 -8.21 7.70
C ARG A 75 -7.58 -8.10 6.35
N GLY A 76 -7.11 -7.20 5.50
CA GLY A 76 -7.76 -6.95 4.22
C GLY A 76 -6.87 -6.19 3.25
N ALA A 77 -7.20 -6.31 1.97
CA ALA A 77 -6.60 -5.49 0.94
C ALA A 77 -7.17 -4.07 1.05
N ARG A 78 -6.29 -3.07 1.14
CA ARG A 78 -6.67 -1.66 1.08
C ARG A 78 -6.02 -1.02 -0.12
N GLU A 79 -6.77 -0.12 -0.76
CA GLU A 79 -6.31 0.64 -1.91
C GLU A 79 -6.25 2.12 -1.58
N PHE A 80 -5.17 2.76 -2.01
CA PHE A 80 -5.02 4.20 -1.85
C PHE A 80 -3.98 4.75 -2.81
N TRP A 81 -4.07 6.05 -3.08
CA TRP A 81 -3.13 6.78 -3.92
C TRP A 81 -1.96 7.31 -3.08
N VAL A 82 -0.74 7.11 -3.57
CA VAL A 82 0.50 7.64 -2.99
C VAL A 82 1.29 8.41 -4.04
N ASP A 83 2.26 9.24 -3.60
CA ASP A 83 3.21 9.86 -4.51
C ASP A 83 4.10 8.80 -5.18
N ALA A 84 4.40 8.98 -6.47
CA ALA A 84 5.24 8.04 -7.22
C ALA A 84 6.63 7.86 -6.59
N ALA A 85 7.18 8.87 -5.92
CA ALA A 85 8.44 8.79 -5.19
C ALA A 85 8.38 7.86 -3.97
N GLN A 86 7.19 7.50 -3.49
CA GLN A 86 7.00 6.52 -2.42
C GLN A 86 6.98 5.07 -2.92
N VAL A 87 7.02 4.84 -4.24
CA VAL A 87 6.87 3.53 -4.84
C VAL A 87 8.14 3.12 -5.55
N THR A 88 8.56 1.88 -5.34
CA THR A 88 9.64 1.26 -6.11
C THR A 88 9.20 -0.10 -6.61
N ARG A 89 9.58 -0.44 -7.85
CA ARG A 89 9.26 -1.76 -8.42
C ARG A 89 9.92 -2.86 -7.59
N ARG A 90 9.16 -3.90 -7.25
CA ARG A 90 9.66 -5.07 -6.53
C ARG A 90 9.85 -6.22 -7.50
N VAL A 91 11.04 -6.81 -7.50
CA VAL A 91 11.31 -8.04 -8.24
C VAL A 91 10.77 -9.22 -7.43
N ILE A 92 10.03 -10.11 -8.08
CA ILE A 92 9.67 -11.42 -7.53
C ILE A 92 10.48 -12.44 -8.31
N GLU A 93 11.48 -13.01 -7.66
CA GLU A 93 12.30 -14.05 -8.27
C GLU A 93 11.50 -15.36 -8.37
N PRO A 94 11.58 -16.08 -9.50
CA PRO A 94 10.94 -17.37 -9.65
C PRO A 94 11.58 -18.38 -8.68
N GLN A 95 10.80 -18.88 -7.72
CA GLN A 95 11.30 -19.80 -6.69
C GLN A 95 11.63 -21.21 -7.24
N TRP A 96 11.28 -21.51 -8.50
CA TRP A 96 11.46 -22.83 -9.11
C TRP A 96 12.82 -23.04 -9.80
N LEU A 97 13.70 -22.03 -9.84
CA LEU A 97 15.04 -22.18 -10.44
C LEU A 97 16.07 -22.88 -9.52
N GLY A 98 15.65 -23.38 -8.36
CA GLY A 98 16.53 -23.97 -7.32
C GLY A 98 16.25 -25.43 -6.94
N ARG A 99 15.40 -26.16 -7.67
CA ARG A 99 15.30 -27.63 -7.51
C ARG A 99 15.74 -28.29 -8.82
N SER A 100 17.04 -28.52 -8.95
CA SER A 100 17.52 -29.59 -9.82
C SER A 100 16.90 -30.91 -9.32
N ALA A 101 16.25 -31.61 -10.25
CA ALA A 101 15.76 -32.97 -10.05
C ALA A 101 16.88 -33.94 -9.67
#